data_AF-A0A3N1K9F4-F1
#
_entry.id   AF-A0A3N1K9F4-F1
#
_cell.length_a   1.000
_cell.length_b   1.000
_cell.length_c   1.000
_cell.angle_alpha   90.00
_cell.angle_beta   90.00
_cell.angle_gamma   90.00
#
_symmetry.space_group_name_H-M   'P 1'
#
loop_
_entity.id
_entity.type
_entity.pdbx_description
1 polymer ?
#
loop_
_entity_poly.entity_id
_entity_poly.type
_entity_poly.pdbx_seq_one_letter_code
_entity_poly.pdbx_strand_id
1 'polypeptide(L)' 'MTNVLTAIGSIILLLASFALFAYSFGQDEPNAFVFFAGIVLMTGSFWLPITVVGQSRKSW' A
#
# COMPACT_ATOMS: atom_id res chain seq x y z
N MET A 1 -5.92 11.94 15.62
CA MET A 1 -4.95 10.83 15.65
C MET A 1 -5.19 9.79 14.56
N THR A 2 -6.43 9.34 14.30
CA THR A 2 -6.76 8.34 13.27
C THR A 2 -6.18 8.66 11.89
N ASN A 3 -6.34 9.89 11.39
CA ASN A 3 -5.81 10.29 10.08
C ASN A 3 -4.28 10.18 9.98
N VAL A 4 -3.56 10.51 11.05
CA VAL A 4 -2.08 10.43 11.10
C VAL A 4 -1.63 8.97 11.10
N LEU A 5 -2.30 8.12 11.89
CA LEU A 5 -2.01 6.68 11.91
C LEU A 5 -2.32 6.02 10.55
N THR A 6 -3.43 6.39 9.92
CA THR A 6 -3.75 5.92 8.56
C THR A 6 -2.70 6.36 7.56
N ALA A 7 -2.23 7.61 7.62
CA ALA A 7 -1.16 8.08 6.74
C ALA A 7 0.15 7.30 6.93
N ILE A 8 0.58 7.07 8.18
CA ILE A 8 1.78 6.29 8.50
C ILE A 8 1.63 4.85 7.98
N GLY A 9 0.51 4.18 8.26
CA GLY A 9 0.25 2.83 7.77
C GLY A 9 0.25 2.72 6.25
N SER A 10 -0.30 3.74 5.57
CA SER A 10 -0.31 3.83 4.10
C SER A 10 1.09 3.95 3.53
N ILE A 11 1.95 4.78 4.13
CA ILE A 11 3.36 4.92 3.73
C ILE A 11 4.11 3.60 3.91
N ILE A 12 3.92 2.91 5.04
CA ILE A 12 4.55 1.61 5.31
C ILE A 12 4.12 0.58 4.26
N LEU A 13 2.83 0.50 3.94
CA LEU A 13 2.30 -0.39 2.90
C LEU A 13 2.91 -0.11 1.53
N LEU A 14 3.05 1.17 1.18
CA LEU A 14 3.67 1.59 -0.08
C LEU A 14 5.14 1.16 -0.14
N LEU A 15 5.92 1.41 0.93
CA LEU A 15 7.32 1.00 1.00
C LEU A 15 7.48 -0.52 0.92
N ALA A 16 6.61 -1.27 1.60
CA ALA A 16 6.59 -2.72 1.52
C ALA A 16 6.29 -3.21 0.08
N SER A 17 5.39 -2.54 -0.65
CA SER A 17 5.11 -2.89 -2.05
C SER A 17 6.35 -2.76 -2.94
N PHE A 18 7.15 -1.70 -2.78
CA PHE A 18 8.39 -1.51 -3.53
C PHE A 18 9.43 -2.58 -3.21
N ALA A 19 9.56 -2.99 -1.95
CA ALA A 19 10.44 -4.08 -1.57
C ALA A 19 10.02 -5.41 -2.23
N LEU A 20 8.72 -5.71 -2.29
CA LEU A 20 8.21 -6.91 -2.97
C LEU A 20 8.44 -6.84 -4.48
N PHE A 21 8.22 -5.69 -5.12
CA PHE A 21 8.51 -5.55 -6.55
C PHE A 21 10.00 -5.76 -6.84
N ALA A 22 10.88 -5.10 -6.08
CA ALA A 22 12.32 -5.26 -6.21
C ALA A 22 12.76 -6.73 -6.03
N TYR A 23 12.20 -7.42 -5.03
CA TYR A 23 12.45 -8.84 -4.84
C TYR A 23 11.94 -9.66 -6.03
N SER A 24 10.72 -9.42 -6.50
CA SER A 24 10.10 -10.20 -7.59
C SER A 24 10.90 -10.12 -8.90
N PHE A 25 11.52 -8.97 -9.20
CA PHE A 25 12.34 -8.76 -10.39
C PHE A 25 13.82 -9.10 -10.19
N GLY A 26 14.27 -9.24 -8.94
CA GLY A 26 15.65 -9.57 -8.60
C GLY A 26 15.96 -11.07 -8.52
N GLN A 27 14.96 -11.93 -8.73
CA GLN A 27 15.16 -13.39 -8.81
C GLN A 27 15.51 -13.80 -10.26
N ASP A 28 16.25 -14.90 -10.42
CA ASP A 28 16.58 -15.47 -11.73
C ASP A 28 15.34 -15.81 -12.56
N GLU A 29 14.26 -16.20 -11.89
CA GLU A 29 12.93 -16.37 -12.48
C GLU A 29 11.94 -15.41 -11.78
N PRO A 30 11.26 -14.50 -12.51
CA PRO A 30 10.37 -13.52 -11.91
C PRO A 30 9.25 -14.17 -11.11
N ASN A 31 9.18 -13.87 -9.80
CA ASN A 31 8.18 -14.45 -8.92
C ASN A 31 6.85 -13.69 -9.04
N ALA A 32 5.96 -14.20 -9.90
CA ALA A 32 4.65 -13.60 -10.15
C ALA A 32 3.80 -13.44 -8.87
N PHE A 33 3.83 -14.40 -7.95
CA PHE A 33 3.07 -14.31 -6.70
C PHE A 33 3.51 -13.12 -5.85
N VAL A 34 4.83 -12.89 -5.75
CA VAL A 34 5.38 -11.77 -4.99
C VAL A 34 5.07 -10.43 -5.68
N PHE A 35 5.11 -10.41 -7.02
CA PHE A 35 4.70 -9.25 -7.79
C PHE A 35 3.23 -8.87 -7.52
N PHE A 36 2.31 -9.85 -7.57
CA PHE A 36 0.89 -9.60 -7.27
C PHE A 36 0.66 -9.19 -5.82
N ALA A 37 1.41 -9.73 -4.86
CA ALA A 37 1.37 -9.27 -3.47
C ALA A 37 1.75 -7.78 -3.37
N GLY A 38 2.78 -7.35 -4.12
CA GLY A 38 3.15 -5.94 -4.23
C GLY A 38 2.00 -5.06 -4.77
N ILE A 39 1.29 -5.51 -5.80
CA ILE A 39 0.12 -4.78 -6.36
C ILE A 39 -0.96 -4.59 -5.29
N VAL A 40 -1.27 -5.64 -4.51
CA VAL A 40 -2.27 -5.58 -3.46
C VAL A 40 -1.87 -4.59 -2.37
N LEU A 41 -0.61 -4.61 -1.91
CA LEU A 41 -0.11 -3.67 -0.90
C LEU A 41 -0.13 -2.22 -1.42
N MET A 42 0.29 -2.01 -2.66
CA MET A 42 0.26 -0.69 -3.28
C MET A 42 -1.17 -0.17 -3.40
N THR A 43 -2.11 -1.01 -3.86
CA THR A 43 -3.53 -0.65 -3.93
C THR A 43 -4.08 -0.27 -2.54
N GLY A 44 -3.78 -1.07 -1.52
CA GLY A 44 -4.16 -0.80 -0.14
C GLY A 44 -3.61 0.53 0.39
N SER A 45 -2.35 0.86 0.06
CA SER A 45 -1.70 2.10 0.50
C SER A 45 -2.42 3.36 0.01
N PHE A 46 -3.00 3.34 -1.19
CA PHE A 46 -3.76 4.47 -1.71
C PHE A 46 -5.23 4.43 -1.29
N TRP A 47 -5.80 3.23 -1.14
CA TRP A 47 -7.20 3.06 -0.76
C TRP A 47 -7.50 3.49 0.69
N LEU A 48 -6.64 3.14 1.65
CA LEU A 48 -6.81 3.48 3.06
C LEU A 48 -6.95 4.99 3.34
N PRO A 49 -6.08 5.88 2.85
CA PRO A 49 -6.23 7.31 3.09
C PRO A 49 -7.42 7.88 2.33
N ILE A 50 -7.75 7.38 1.14
CA ILE A 50 -8.95 7.80 0.39
C ILE A 50 -10.22 7.49 1.20
N THR A 51 -10.33 6.30 1.78
CA THR A 51 -11.52 5.90 2.54
C THR A 51 -11.62 6.59 3.89
N VAL A 52 -10.52 6.75 4.63
CA VAL A 52 -10.55 7.39 5.96
C VAL A 52 -10.62 8.92 5.86
N VAL A 53 -9.76 9.54 5.05
CA VAL A 53 -9.70 11.00 4.93
C VAL A 53 -10.82 11.51 4.03
N GLY A 54 -11.15 10.79 2.95
CA GLY A 54 -12.24 11.17 2.05
C GLY A 54 -13.63 11.12 2.70
N GLN A 55 -13.84 10.24 3.70
CA GLN A 55 -15.09 10.20 4.45
C GLN A 55 -15.14 11.21 5.60
N SER A 56 -14.00 11.70 6.11
CA SER A 56 -13.98 12.72 7.18
C SER A 56 -14.67 14.04 6.81
N ARG A 57 -14.83 14.33 5.51
CA ARG A 57 -15.55 15.50 5.01
C ARG A 57 -17.07 15.31 4.85
N LYS A 58 -17.57 14.08 4.97
CA LYS A 58 -19.00 13.75 4.77
C LYS A 58 -19.83 13.76 6.06
N SER A 59 -19.22 13.90 7.23
CA SER A 59 -19.90 13.81 8.53
C SER A 59 -20.27 15.18 9.15
N TRP A 60 -20.51 16.20 8.32
CA TRP A 60 -21.06 17.48 8.77
C TRP A 60 -22.56 17.52 8.49
#